data_AF-A0A536M619-F1
#
_entry.id   AF-A0A536M619-F1
#
_cell.length_a   1.000
_cell.length_b   1.000
_cell.length_c   1.000
_cell.angle_alpha   90.00
_cell.angle_beta   90.00
_cell.angle_gamma   90.00
#
_symmetry.space_group_name_H-M   'P 1'
#
loop_
_entity.id
_entity.type
_entity.pdbx_description
1 polymer ?
#
loop_
_entity_poly.entity_id
_entity_poly.type
_entity_poly.pdbx_seq_one_letter_code
_entity_poly.pdbx_strand_id
1 'polypeptide(L)'
;LYHAAAVYASNYVNVVIAEAVAMFGRIGWSEGEATRALMPLVEGAVENIRKRGPVQALTGPVRRGDAETVARHLEAVEDPDLYRMLGLVALEIAKKAGLDPAAAGRTKRALTRDVAATRRRGRR
;
A
#
# COMPACT_ATOMS: atom_id res chain seq x y z
N LEU A 1 -19.45 12.01 7.35
CA LEU A 1 -18.33 11.21 7.91
C LEU A 1 -18.63 9.70 7.92
N TYR A 2 -19.77 9.25 8.45
CA TYR A 2 -20.13 7.82 8.48
C TYR A 2 -20.05 7.13 7.11
N HIS A 3 -20.76 7.64 6.11
CA HIS A 3 -20.77 7.04 4.78
C HIS A 3 -19.37 7.01 4.15
N ALA A 4 -18.61 8.10 4.27
CA ALA A 4 -17.22 8.14 3.80
C ALA A 4 -16.35 7.07 4.49
N ALA A 5 -16.48 6.88 5.81
CA ALA A 5 -15.77 5.81 6.51
C ALA A 5 -16.18 4.41 6.02
N ALA A 6 -17.47 4.20 5.73
CA ALA A 6 -17.95 2.96 5.13
C ALA A 6 -17.37 2.71 3.73
N VAL A 7 -17.21 3.76 2.91
CA VAL A 7 -16.54 3.70 1.59
C VAL A 7 -15.08 3.25 1.75
N TYR A 8 -14.35 3.80 2.73
CA TYR A 8 -12.98 3.35 3.04
C TYR A 8 -12.94 1.87 3.45
N ALA A 9 -13.89 1.43 4.27
CA ALA A 9 -13.93 0.06 4.80
C ALA A 9 -14.43 -1.00 3.80
N SER A 10 -15.00 -0.60 2.65
CA SER A 10 -15.60 -1.52 1.67
C SER A 10 -15.17 -1.23 0.23
N ASN A 11 -15.60 -0.11 -0.35
CA ASN A 11 -15.34 0.19 -1.76
C ASN A 11 -13.84 0.32 -2.05
N TYR A 12 -13.09 1.02 -1.19
CA TYR A 12 -11.66 1.19 -1.42
C TYR A 12 -10.84 -0.08 -1.16
N VAL A 13 -11.37 -1.05 -0.39
CA VAL A 13 -10.79 -2.40 -0.33
C VAL A 13 -10.86 -3.06 -1.71
N ASN A 14 -12.01 -3.00 -2.38
CA ASN A 14 -12.15 -3.52 -3.75
C ASN A 14 -11.21 -2.81 -4.73
N VAL A 15 -11.10 -1.47 -4.64
CA VAL A 15 -10.22 -0.68 -5.53
C VAL A 15 -8.75 -1.13 -5.41
N VAL A 16 -8.20 -1.24 -4.19
CA VAL A 16 -6.80 -1.64 -4.03
C VAL A 16 -6.53 -3.09 -4.45
N ILE A 17 -7.52 -3.98 -4.31
CA ILE A 17 -7.41 -5.37 -4.78
C ILE A 17 -7.43 -5.41 -6.32
N ALA A 18 -8.30 -4.63 -6.97
CA ALA A 18 -8.36 -4.54 -8.43
C ALA A 18 -7.03 -4.03 -9.02
N GLU A 19 -6.41 -3.03 -8.40
CA GLU A 19 -5.08 -2.55 -8.77
C GLU A 19 -4.01 -3.66 -8.63
N ALA A 20 -4.03 -4.42 -7.53
CA ALA A 20 -3.12 -5.54 -7.34
C ALA A 20 -3.32 -6.66 -8.38
N VAL A 21 -4.56 -6.97 -8.75
CA VAL A 21 -4.90 -7.92 -9.81
C VAL A 21 -4.38 -7.43 -11.17
N ALA A 22 -4.56 -6.14 -11.49
CA ALA A 22 -4.03 -5.54 -12.70
C ALA A 22 -2.49 -5.62 -12.77
N MET A 23 -1.79 -5.43 -11.64
CA MET A 23 -0.33 -5.63 -11.56
C MET A 23 0.07 -7.07 -11.87
N PHE A 24 -0.67 -8.06 -11.38
CA PHE A 24 -0.44 -9.47 -11.71
C PHE A 24 -0.68 -9.78 -13.19
N GLY A 25 -1.66 -9.12 -13.81
CA GLY A 25 -1.89 -9.20 -15.26
C GLY A 25 -0.66 -8.85 -16.10
N ARG A 26 0.13 -7.86 -15.64
CA ARG A 26 1.36 -7.42 -16.34
C ARG A 26 2.50 -8.43 -16.30
N ILE A 27 2.46 -9.37 -15.36
CA ILE A 27 3.41 -10.49 -15.28
C ILE A 27 2.81 -11.80 -15.82
N GLY A 28 1.71 -11.72 -16.57
CA GLY A 28 1.16 -12.82 -17.36
C GLY A 28 0.03 -13.64 -16.73
N TRP A 29 -0.51 -13.20 -15.59
CA TRP A 29 -1.60 -13.90 -14.92
C TRP A 29 -2.96 -13.48 -15.49
N SER A 30 -3.91 -14.40 -15.61
CA SER A 30 -5.31 -14.03 -15.85
C SER A 30 -5.91 -13.36 -14.60
N GLU A 31 -6.96 -12.55 -14.79
CA GLU A 31 -7.69 -11.92 -13.69
C GLU A 31 -8.16 -12.94 -12.65
N GLY A 32 -8.68 -14.09 -13.11
CA GLY A 32 -9.15 -15.15 -12.23
C GLY A 32 -8.03 -15.82 -11.42
N GLU A 33 -6.86 -16.04 -12.03
CA GLU A 33 -5.70 -16.60 -11.31
C GLU A 33 -5.16 -15.62 -10.28
N ALA A 34 -4.99 -14.35 -10.66
CA ALA A 34 -4.52 -13.30 -9.78
C ALA A 34 -5.46 -13.10 -8.59
N THR A 35 -6.77 -13.04 -8.85
CA THR A 35 -7.78 -12.92 -7.80
C THR A 35 -7.71 -14.08 -6.82
N ARG A 36 -7.68 -15.34 -7.32
CA ARG A 36 -7.58 -16.52 -6.45
C ARG A 36 -6.30 -16.53 -5.63
N ALA A 37 -5.17 -16.10 -6.18
CA ALA A 37 -3.91 -16.05 -5.46
C ALA A 37 -3.85 -14.94 -4.40
N LEU A 38 -4.49 -13.80 -4.65
CA LEU A 38 -4.50 -12.65 -3.74
C LEU A 38 -5.52 -12.78 -2.61
N MET A 39 -6.64 -13.49 -2.81
CA MET A 39 -7.69 -13.56 -1.79
C MET A 39 -7.26 -14.10 -0.42
N PRO A 40 -6.42 -15.15 -0.31
CA PRO A 40 -5.91 -15.58 0.98
C PRO A 40 -5.14 -14.48 1.75
N LEU A 41 -4.45 -13.59 1.04
CA LEU A 41 -3.76 -12.44 1.66
C LEU A 41 -4.75 -11.40 2.19
N VAL A 42 -5.83 -11.15 1.45
CA VAL A 42 -6.90 -10.23 1.85
C VAL A 42 -7.61 -10.77 3.10
N GLU A 43 -7.99 -12.04 3.09
CA GLU A 43 -8.63 -12.71 4.23
C GLU A 43 -7.72 -12.70 5.46
N GLY A 44 -6.43 -13.00 5.29
CA GLY A 44 -5.43 -12.90 6.35
C GLY A 44 -5.30 -11.48 6.92
N ALA A 45 -5.36 -10.45 6.07
CA ALA A 45 -5.33 -9.06 6.51
C ALA A 45 -6.58 -8.70 7.34
N VAL A 46 -7.77 -9.06 6.88
CA VAL A 46 -9.04 -8.85 7.61
C VAL A 46 -9.02 -9.58 8.96
N GLU A 47 -8.52 -10.81 8.99
CA GLU A 47 -8.45 -11.59 10.22
C GLU A 47 -7.44 -11.00 11.22
N ASN A 48 -6.30 -10.49 10.74
CA ASN A 48 -5.36 -9.76 11.59
C ASN A 48 -5.98 -8.48 12.17
N ILE A 49 -6.76 -7.74 11.39
CA ILE A 49 -7.50 -6.56 11.86
C ILE A 49 -8.50 -6.96 12.94
N ARG A 50 -9.25 -8.05 12.75
CA ARG A 50 -10.20 -8.57 13.75
C ARG A 50 -9.49 -8.90 15.08
N LYS A 51 -8.32 -9.52 15.01
CA LYS A 51 -7.57 -9.96 16.20
C LYS A 51 -6.83 -8.84 16.94
N ARG A 52 -6.27 -7.86 16.22
CA ARG A 52 -5.29 -6.90 16.76
C ARG A 52 -5.71 -5.44 16.60
N GLY A 53 -6.79 -5.17 15.89
CA GLY A 53 -7.19 -3.82 15.48
C GLY A 53 -6.34 -3.28 14.33
N PRO A 54 -6.82 -2.25 13.61
CA PRO A 54 -6.24 -1.78 12.36
C PRO A 54 -4.81 -1.21 12.48
N VAL A 55 -4.45 -0.66 13.65
CA VAL A 55 -3.10 -0.11 13.87
C VAL A 55 -2.06 -1.22 14.04
N GLN A 56 -2.34 -2.20 14.90
CA GLN A 56 -1.39 -3.28 15.20
C GLN A 56 -1.41 -4.42 14.16
N ALA A 57 -2.47 -4.48 13.34
CA ALA A 57 -2.56 -5.43 12.23
C ALA A 57 -1.71 -5.04 11.01
N LEU A 58 -1.27 -3.79 10.89
CA LEU A 58 -0.43 -3.35 9.77
C LEU A 58 0.88 -4.17 9.77
N THR A 59 1.21 -4.75 8.62
CA THR A 59 2.47 -5.49 8.38
C THR A 59 3.19 -4.93 7.14
N GLY A 60 4.18 -5.68 6.63
CA GLY A 60 4.89 -5.32 5.40
C GLY A 60 6.06 -4.35 5.60
N PRO A 61 6.66 -3.88 4.50
CA PRO A 61 7.92 -3.14 4.54
C PRO A 61 7.78 -1.78 5.22
N VAL A 62 6.66 -1.07 5.05
CA VAL A 62 6.41 0.21 5.73
C VAL A 62 6.31 0.03 7.24
N ARG A 63 5.64 -1.04 7.73
CA ARG A 63 5.54 -1.34 9.17
C ARG A 63 6.90 -1.55 9.84
N ARG A 64 7.85 -2.13 9.11
CA ARG A 64 9.22 -2.44 9.59
C ARG A 64 10.24 -1.33 9.28
N GLY A 65 9.87 -0.31 8.52
CA GLY A 65 10.78 0.74 8.09
C GLY A 65 11.79 0.28 7.02
N ASP A 66 11.45 -0.73 6.24
CA ASP A 66 12.27 -1.27 5.14
C ASP A 66 12.16 -0.35 3.92
N ALA A 67 12.98 0.72 3.93
CA ALA A 67 12.99 1.74 2.90
C ALA A 67 13.53 1.24 1.55
N GLU A 68 14.38 0.23 1.55
CA GLU A 68 14.97 -0.34 0.34
C GLU A 68 13.93 -1.13 -0.46
N THR A 69 13.18 -2.00 0.21
CA THR A 69 12.05 -2.70 -0.42
C THR A 69 10.99 -1.72 -0.92
N VAL A 70 10.69 -0.65 -0.17
CA VAL A 70 9.78 0.42 -0.64
C VAL A 70 10.31 1.10 -1.91
N ALA A 71 11.60 1.41 -1.98
CA ALA A 71 12.20 2.01 -3.17
C ALA A 71 12.08 1.09 -4.39
N ARG A 72 12.40 -0.20 -4.23
CA ARG A 72 12.27 -1.20 -5.31
C ARG A 72 10.83 -1.37 -5.80
N HIS A 73 9.85 -1.32 -4.91
CA HIS A 73 8.44 -1.34 -5.31
C HIS A 73 8.08 -0.10 -6.15
N LEU A 74 8.54 1.09 -5.75
CA LEU A 74 8.26 2.33 -6.48
C LEU A 74 8.90 2.36 -7.87
N GLU A 75 10.02 1.66 -8.06
CA GLU A 75 10.67 1.49 -9.36
C GLU A 75 9.92 0.48 -10.25
N ALA A 76 9.30 -0.55 -9.66
CA ALA A 76 8.60 -1.61 -10.39
C ALA A 76 7.15 -1.25 -10.75
N VAL A 77 6.49 -0.40 -9.96
CA VAL A 77 5.10 0.02 -10.21
C VAL A 77 5.09 1.16 -11.24
N GLU A 78 4.34 0.98 -12.33
CA GLU A 78 4.28 1.95 -13.43
C GLU A 78 3.67 3.31 -13.02
N ASP A 79 2.57 3.29 -12.26
CA ASP A 79 1.97 4.47 -11.64
C ASP A 79 2.06 4.37 -10.11
N PRO A 80 3.15 4.88 -9.51
CA PRO A 80 3.39 4.73 -8.08
C PRO A 80 2.58 5.72 -7.21
N ASP A 81 1.73 6.59 -7.78
CA ASP A 81 1.09 7.64 -6.99
C ASP A 81 0.14 7.08 -5.93
N LEU A 82 -0.68 6.08 -6.27
CA LEU A 82 -1.53 5.40 -5.30
C LEU A 82 -0.69 4.67 -4.22
N TYR A 83 0.38 3.99 -4.63
CA TYR A 83 1.31 3.34 -3.71
C TYR A 83 1.92 4.35 -2.73
N ARG A 84 2.33 5.53 -3.21
CA ARG A 84 2.88 6.61 -2.38
C ARG A 84 1.85 7.15 -1.40
N MET A 85 0.63 7.43 -1.85
CA MET A 85 -0.45 7.93 -1.00
C MET A 85 -0.76 6.94 0.13
N LEU A 86 -0.96 5.67 -0.20
CA LEU A 86 -1.22 4.62 0.79
C LEU A 86 -0.02 4.38 1.70
N GLY A 87 1.20 4.37 1.15
CA GLY A 87 2.45 4.19 1.90
C GLY A 87 2.70 5.30 2.93
N LEU A 88 2.37 6.55 2.62
CA LEU A 88 2.48 7.66 3.56
C LEU A 88 1.46 7.54 4.70
N VAL A 89 0.22 7.15 4.40
CA VAL A 89 -0.79 6.88 5.44
C VAL A 89 -0.37 5.68 6.31
N ALA A 90 0.12 4.61 5.68
CA ALA A 90 0.64 3.44 6.38
C ALA A 90 1.85 3.79 7.26
N LEU A 91 2.69 4.74 6.87
CA LEU A 91 3.82 5.21 7.67
C LEU A 91 3.34 5.89 8.96
N GLU A 92 2.28 6.69 8.90
CA GLU A 92 1.69 7.29 10.11
C GLU A 92 1.06 6.24 11.03
N ILE A 93 0.46 5.19 10.46
CA ILE A 93 -0.02 4.03 11.23
C ILE A 93 1.16 3.28 11.87
N ALA A 94 2.24 3.05 11.13
CA ALA A 94 3.43 2.35 11.62
C ALA A 94 4.10 3.10 12.78
N LYS A 95 4.16 4.43 12.73
CA LYS A 95 4.63 5.25 13.86
C LYS A 95 3.76 5.07 15.10
N LYS A 96 2.42 5.09 14.95
CA LYS A 96 1.49 4.81 16.06
C LYS A 96 1.67 3.38 16.62
N ALA A 97 2.10 2.44 15.79
CA ALA A 97 2.44 1.08 16.17
C ALA A 97 3.89 0.94 16.70
N GLY A 98 4.62 2.03 16.92
CA GLY A 98 5.95 2.04 17.55
C GLY A 98 7.12 1.85 16.59
N LEU A 99 6.99 2.21 15.31
CA LEU A 99 8.13 2.24 14.39
C LEU A 99 9.19 3.27 14.85
N ASP A 100 10.46 2.85 14.84
CA ASP A 100 11.61 3.70 15.14
C ASP A 100 11.60 4.99 14.29
N PRO A 101 11.81 6.19 14.89
CA PRO A 101 11.79 7.46 14.17
C PRO A 101 12.82 7.56 13.04
N ALA A 102 14.01 7.00 13.20
CA ALA A 102 15.04 7.05 12.16
C ALA A 102 14.66 6.17 10.96
N ALA A 103 14.11 4.98 11.21
CA ALA A 103 13.54 4.11 10.19
C ALA A 103 12.37 4.78 9.48
N ALA A 104 11.44 5.39 10.23
CA ALA A 104 10.32 6.13 9.66
C ALA A 104 10.80 7.28 8.75
N GLY A 105 11.85 7.99 9.14
CA GLY A 105 12.48 9.05 8.35
C GLY A 105 13.06 8.54 7.02
N ARG A 106 13.73 7.38 7.03
CA ARG A 106 14.25 6.74 5.80
C ARG A 106 13.11 6.32 4.87
N THR A 107 12.08 5.66 5.40
CA THR A 107 10.91 5.23 4.61
C THR A 107 10.15 6.41 4.01
N LYS A 108 9.98 7.52 4.76
CA LYS A 108 9.36 8.75 4.23
C LYS A 108 10.12 9.30 3.03
N ARG A 109 11.46 9.32 3.08
CA ARG A 109 12.30 9.77 1.97
C ARG A 109 12.14 8.87 0.75
N ALA A 110 12.11 7.56 0.92
CA ALA A 110 11.84 6.62 -0.18
C ALA A 110 10.49 6.91 -0.85
N LEU A 111 9.44 7.15 -0.06
CA LEU A 111 8.10 7.45 -0.59
C LEU A 111 8.00 8.79 -1.32
N THR A 112 8.89 9.75 -1.08
CA THR A 112 8.75 11.15 -1.57
C THR A 112 9.77 11.59 -2.62
N ARG A 113 10.76 10.75 -2.95
CA ARG A 113 11.94 11.14 -3.72
C ARG A 113 11.66 11.71 -5.13
N ASP A 114 10.53 11.38 -5.78
CA ASP A 114 10.26 11.74 -7.20
C ASP A 114 8.95 12.47 -7.49
N VAL A 115 8.23 12.99 -6.49
CA VAL A 115 6.88 13.56 -6.70
C VAL A 115 6.87 14.77 -7.66
N ALA A 116 7.97 15.50 -7.79
CA ALA A 116 8.10 16.62 -8.72
C ALA A 116 8.24 16.21 -10.20
N ALA A 117 8.76 15.00 -10.49
CA ALA A 117 8.96 14.51 -11.85
C ALA A 117 7.67 13.90 -12.45
N THR A 118 6.89 13.18 -11.64
CA THR A 118 5.64 12.52 -12.07
C THR A 118 4.58 13.53 -12.54
N ARG A 119 4.43 14.67 -11.85
CA ARG A 119 3.48 15.74 -12.24
C ARG A 119 3.77 16.41 -13.59
N ARG A 120 4.99 16.32 -14.13
CA ARG A 120 5.33 16.88 -15.44
C ARG A 120 4.97 15.96 -16.60
N ARG A 121 4.76 14.66 -16.36
CA ARG A 121 4.45 13.67 -17.41
C ARG A 121 2.97 13.65 -17.80
N GLY A 122 2.06 14.03 -16.89
CA GLY A 122 0.61 14.14 -17.15
C GLY A 122 0.12 15.51 -17.66
N ARG A 123 1.03 16.45 -17.98
CA ARG A 123 0.70 17.77 -18.56
C ARG A 123 1.21 17.95 -20.00
N ARG A 124 1.58 16.85 -20.67
CA ARG A 124 1.97 16.84 -22.08
C ARG A 124 1.00 16.02 -22.90
#